data_AF-H8KNN4-F1
#
_entry.id   AF-H8KNN4-F1
#
_cell.length_a   1.000
_cell.length_b   1.000
_cell.length_c   1.000
_cell.angle_alpha   90.00
_cell.angle_beta   90.00
_cell.angle_gamma   90.00
#
_symmetry.space_group_name_H-M   'P 1'
#
loop_
_entity.id
_entity.type
_entity.pdbx_description
1 polymer ?
#
loop_
_entity_poly.entity_id
_entity_poly.type
_entity_poly.pdbx_seq_one_letter_code
_entity_poly.pdbx_strand_id
1 'polypeptide(L)'
;MENLDAIIENYKKLSTDKLISLAEKPSALRIEIIPYLQSELLNRDKKEEALSLSEFLVNKPRSFKDMSEKELEEMIRERMNSGESIESIKLDLKDNGVDLFEVLATETKWKDETFDYIVHLKEEGWDETSINEKMEATYGITENETEILKSQLKSKGKQNLIIGYSIVVIMILFATASFAVGGGFGIGLVLLTGVGVWRIAEGYRQRK
;
A
#
# COMPACT_ATOMS: atom_id res chain seq x y z
N MET A 1 13.39 25.78 -10.63
CA MET A 1 12.47 26.25 -9.57
C MET A 1 12.24 27.73 -9.80
N GLU A 2 11.14 28.11 -10.45
CA GLU A 2 10.74 29.52 -10.49
C GLU A 2 10.46 29.98 -9.05
N ASN A 3 11.05 31.11 -8.69
CA ASN A 3 11.10 31.61 -7.33
C ASN A 3 9.67 31.98 -6.85
N LEU A 4 9.16 31.29 -5.83
CA LEU A 4 7.82 31.50 -5.27
C LEU A 4 7.58 32.99 -4.93
N ASP A 5 8.63 33.65 -4.43
CA ASP A 5 8.67 35.07 -4.10
C ASP A 5 8.38 35.97 -5.31
N ALA A 6 8.84 35.59 -6.51
CA ALA A 6 8.61 36.36 -7.72
C ALA A 6 7.14 36.31 -8.16
N ILE A 7 6.43 35.21 -7.89
CA ILE A 7 5.01 35.05 -8.22
C ILE A 7 4.14 35.85 -7.25
N ILE A 8 4.47 35.82 -5.95
CA ILE A 8 3.78 36.61 -4.93
C ILE A 8 3.93 38.11 -5.23
N GLU A 9 5.14 38.57 -5.56
CA GLU A 9 5.39 39.96 -5.95
C GLU A 9 4.68 40.34 -7.26
N ASN A 10 4.48 39.39 -8.17
CA ASN A 10 3.74 39.64 -9.40
C ASN A 10 2.23 39.80 -9.13
N TYR A 11 1.65 39.00 -8.23
CA TYR A 11 0.24 39.14 -7.84
C TYR A 11 -0.08 40.51 -7.25
N LYS A 12 0.83 41.06 -6.44
CA LYS A 12 0.70 42.44 -5.91
C LYS A 12 0.67 43.50 -7.02
N LYS A 13 1.35 43.26 -8.14
CA LYS A 13 1.47 44.21 -9.27
C LYS A 13 0.40 44.01 -10.36
N LEU A 14 -0.30 42.88 -10.36
CA LEU A 14 -1.33 42.56 -11.34
C LEU A 14 -2.60 43.37 -11.11
N SER A 15 -3.34 43.64 -12.19
CA SER A 15 -4.65 44.27 -12.09
C SER A 15 -5.66 43.32 -11.47
N THR A 16 -6.67 43.87 -10.78
CA THR A 16 -7.71 43.09 -10.12
C THR A 16 -8.43 42.15 -11.11
N ASP A 17 -8.72 42.62 -12.33
CA ASP A 17 -9.37 41.81 -13.37
C ASP A 17 -8.51 40.60 -13.77
N LYS A 18 -7.18 40.77 -13.80
CA LYS A 18 -6.27 39.65 -14.07
C LYS A 18 -6.26 38.64 -12.92
N LEU A 19 -6.27 39.10 -11.68
CA LEU A 19 -6.35 38.20 -10.51
C LEU A 19 -7.67 37.42 -10.50
N ILE A 20 -8.78 38.06 -10.84
CA ILE A 20 -10.09 37.42 -10.99
C ILE A 20 -10.05 36.37 -12.11
N SER A 21 -9.49 36.71 -13.28
CA SER A 21 -9.37 35.76 -14.39
C SER A 21 -8.52 34.52 -14.07
N LEU A 22 -7.55 34.66 -13.15
CA LEU A 22 -6.77 33.52 -12.62
C LEU A 22 -7.60 32.71 -11.63
N ALA A 23 -8.42 33.36 -10.79
CA ALA A 23 -9.31 32.71 -9.85
C ALA A 23 -10.47 31.96 -10.51
N GLU A 24 -10.91 32.37 -11.69
CA GLU A 24 -11.89 31.65 -12.52
C GLU A 24 -11.34 30.31 -13.07
N LYS A 25 -10.02 30.12 -13.09
CA LYS A 25 -9.35 28.92 -13.61
C LYS A 25 -8.34 28.35 -12.61
N PRO A 26 -8.77 27.98 -11.40
CA PRO A 26 -7.86 27.57 -10.34
C PRO A 26 -7.16 26.23 -10.64
N SER A 27 -7.72 25.40 -11.53
CA SER A 27 -7.11 24.16 -12.03
C SER A 27 -5.86 24.38 -12.89
N ALA A 28 -5.67 25.56 -13.47
CA ALA A 28 -4.49 25.92 -14.24
C ALA A 28 -3.33 26.43 -13.38
N LEU A 29 -3.56 26.62 -12.08
CA LEU A 29 -2.58 27.13 -11.13
C LEU A 29 -1.95 25.97 -10.34
N ARG A 30 -0.71 26.16 -9.89
CA ARG A 30 -0.11 25.26 -8.89
C ARG A 30 -0.86 25.42 -7.56
N ILE A 31 -1.07 24.34 -6.82
CA ILE A 31 -1.86 24.38 -5.58
C ILE A 31 -1.21 25.31 -4.54
N GLU A 32 0.11 25.23 -4.43
CA GLU A 32 0.93 26.01 -3.49
C GLU A 32 0.78 27.53 -3.67
N ILE A 33 0.41 28.02 -4.88
CA ILE A 33 0.29 29.46 -5.16
C ILE A 33 -1.13 30.00 -4.95
N ILE A 34 -2.13 29.12 -4.79
CA ILE A 34 -3.55 29.51 -4.63
C ILE A 34 -3.81 30.27 -3.32
N PRO A 35 -3.25 29.88 -2.15
CA PRO A 35 -3.42 30.65 -0.91
C PRO A 35 -2.90 32.10 -1.01
N TYR A 36 -1.85 32.32 -1.79
CA TYR A 36 -1.29 33.66 -2.00
C TYR A 36 -2.18 34.52 -2.91
N LEU A 37 -2.74 33.92 -3.97
CA LEU A 37 -3.75 34.59 -4.82
C LEU A 37 -5.01 34.93 -4.02
N GLN A 38 -5.45 33.99 -3.17
CA GLN A 38 -6.60 34.18 -2.29
C GLN A 38 -6.37 35.33 -1.30
N SER A 39 -5.20 35.38 -0.66
CA SER A 39 -4.84 36.48 0.26
C SER A 39 -4.85 37.83 -0.46
N GLU A 40 -4.33 37.91 -1.68
CA GLU A 40 -4.33 39.15 -2.46
C GLU A 40 -5.74 39.58 -2.90
N LEU A 41 -6.63 38.64 -3.26
CA LEU A 41 -8.03 38.93 -3.57
C LEU A 41 -8.78 39.45 -2.33
N LEU A 42 -8.54 38.86 -1.16
CA LEU A 42 -9.10 39.33 0.11
C LEU A 42 -8.61 40.74 0.46
N ASN A 43 -7.33 41.04 0.22
CA ASN A 43 -6.76 42.39 0.42
C ASN A 43 -7.42 43.45 -0.48
N ARG A 44 -8.01 43.03 -1.60
CA ARG A 44 -8.72 43.89 -2.57
C ARG A 44 -10.24 43.84 -2.44
N ASP A 45 -10.74 43.29 -1.33
CA ASP A 45 -12.18 43.15 -1.03
C ASP A 45 -12.95 42.28 -2.05
N LYS A 46 -12.25 41.35 -2.73
CA LYS A 46 -12.81 40.38 -3.68
C LYS A 46 -13.15 39.06 -3.00
N LYS A 47 -14.15 39.13 -2.12
CA LYS A 47 -14.53 38.03 -1.22
C LYS A 47 -15.17 36.84 -1.92
N GLU A 48 -15.99 37.08 -2.95
CA GLU A 48 -16.67 36.02 -3.69
C GLU A 48 -15.66 35.19 -4.51
N GLU A 49 -14.72 35.87 -5.16
CA GLU A 49 -13.67 35.23 -5.95
C GLU A 49 -12.67 34.50 -5.04
N ALA A 50 -12.34 35.07 -3.87
CA ALA A 50 -11.55 34.37 -2.86
C ALA A 50 -12.26 33.15 -2.26
N LEU A 51 -13.59 33.18 -2.15
CA LEU A 51 -14.40 32.05 -1.69
C LEU A 51 -14.41 30.92 -2.72
N SER A 52 -14.51 31.25 -4.01
CA SER A 52 -14.42 30.24 -5.08
C SER A 52 -13.10 29.46 -5.06
N LEU A 53 -12.00 30.10 -4.62
CA LEU A 53 -10.71 29.44 -4.40
C LEU A 53 -10.72 28.54 -3.17
N SER A 54 -11.36 28.94 -2.07
CA SER A 54 -11.58 28.06 -0.91
C SER A 54 -12.41 26.84 -1.29
N GLU A 55 -13.51 27.04 -2.00
CA GLU A 55 -14.37 25.97 -2.47
C GLU A 55 -13.61 25.04 -3.41
N PHE A 56 -12.75 25.58 -4.27
CA PHE A 56 -11.85 24.76 -5.09
C PHE A 56 -10.87 23.97 -4.22
N LEU A 57 -10.24 24.55 -3.20
CA LEU A 57 -9.29 23.84 -2.32
C LEU A 57 -9.97 22.78 -1.44
N VAL A 58 -11.22 23.01 -1.04
CA VAL A 58 -12.02 22.12 -0.18
C VAL A 58 -12.70 21.01 -0.98
N ASN A 59 -13.24 21.33 -2.16
CA ASN A 59 -13.92 20.37 -3.04
C ASN A 59 -12.96 19.69 -4.02
N LYS A 60 -11.66 20.04 -4.03
CA LYS A 60 -10.68 19.21 -4.70
C LYS A 60 -10.63 17.90 -3.91
N PRO A 61 -10.94 16.75 -4.52
CA PRO A 61 -10.58 15.47 -3.91
C PRO A 61 -9.11 15.59 -3.53
N ARG A 62 -8.75 15.31 -2.27
CA ARG A 62 -7.34 15.12 -1.90
C ARG A 62 -6.84 14.08 -2.88
N SER A 63 -6.08 14.53 -3.86
CA SER A 63 -5.60 13.66 -4.93
C SER A 63 -4.63 12.73 -4.24
N PHE A 64 -5.09 11.54 -3.90
CA PHE A 64 -4.25 10.52 -3.28
C PHE A 64 -3.05 10.19 -4.17
N LYS A 65 -3.10 10.53 -5.47
CA LYS A 65 -1.95 10.49 -6.40
C LYS A 65 -0.78 11.40 -6.01
N ASP A 66 -1.03 12.45 -5.24
CA ASP A 66 0.00 13.42 -4.84
C ASP A 66 0.57 13.09 -3.45
N MET A 67 0.02 12.08 -2.77
CA MET A 67 0.54 11.59 -1.49
C MET A 67 1.75 10.69 -1.74
N SER A 68 2.75 10.81 -0.88
CA SER A 68 3.82 9.82 -0.85
C SER A 68 3.27 8.47 -0.37
N GLU A 69 3.91 7.37 -0.78
CA GLU A 69 3.57 6.01 -0.36
C GLU A 69 3.43 5.90 1.18
N LYS A 70 4.29 6.61 1.93
CA LYS A 70 4.23 6.67 3.39
C LYS A 70 2.98 7.38 3.93
N GLU A 71 2.57 8.50 3.34
CA GLU A 71 1.38 9.23 3.76
C GLU A 71 0.11 8.44 3.43
N LEU A 72 0.12 7.70 2.31
CA LEU A 72 -0.95 6.79 1.94
C LEU A 72 -1.06 5.62 2.94
N GLU A 73 0.07 4.98 3.27
CA GLU A 73 0.14 3.91 4.27
C GLU A 73 -0.35 4.39 5.65
N GLU A 74 0.08 5.58 6.09
CA GLU A 74 -0.30 6.12 7.40
C GLU A 74 -1.80 6.44 7.47
N MET A 75 -2.37 7.00 6.41
CA MET A 75 -3.81 7.25 6.30
C MET A 75 -4.63 5.95 6.26
N ILE A 76 -4.21 4.94 5.48
CA ILE A 76 -4.90 3.65 5.45
C ILE A 76 -4.88 3.02 6.85
N ARG A 77 -3.73 3.10 7.53
CA ARG A 77 -3.58 2.58 8.89
C ARG A 77 -4.46 3.31 9.90
N GLU A 78 -4.54 4.64 9.83
CA GLU A 78 -5.41 5.44 10.70
C GLU A 78 -6.89 5.07 10.50
N ARG A 79 -7.33 4.89 9.25
CA ARG A 79 -8.72 4.51 8.92
C ARG A 79 -9.05 3.07 9.30
N MET A 80 -8.11 2.14 9.17
CA MET A 80 -8.33 0.77 9.68
C MET A 80 -8.42 0.75 11.21
N ASN A 81 -7.56 1.52 11.90
CA ASN A 81 -7.60 1.64 13.36
C ASN A 81 -8.90 2.31 13.86
N SER A 82 -9.59 3.08 13.03
CA SER A 82 -10.90 3.65 13.35
C SER A 82 -12.07 2.68 13.06
N GLY A 83 -11.79 1.46 12.59
CA GLY A 83 -12.78 0.43 12.31
C GLY A 83 -13.40 0.53 10.92
N GLU A 84 -12.81 1.30 10.00
CA GLU A 84 -13.29 1.36 8.63
C GLU A 84 -12.88 0.10 7.84
N SER A 85 -13.84 -0.49 7.12
CA SER A 85 -13.57 -1.67 6.29
C SER A 85 -12.64 -1.36 5.12
N ILE A 86 -11.72 -2.28 4.83
CA ILE A 86 -10.75 -2.14 3.73
C ILE A 86 -11.41 -1.91 2.36
N GLU A 87 -12.59 -2.47 2.12
CA GLU A 87 -13.32 -2.31 0.87
C GLU A 87 -13.84 -0.88 0.68
N SER A 88 -14.20 -0.18 1.77
CA SER A 88 -14.58 1.23 1.78
C SER A 88 -13.38 2.11 1.42
N ILE A 89 -12.25 1.86 2.10
CA ILE A 89 -10.99 2.57 1.85
C ILE A 89 -10.56 2.40 0.39
N LYS A 90 -10.69 1.19 -0.17
CA LYS A 90 -10.39 0.87 -1.58
C LYS A 90 -11.30 1.60 -2.56
N LEU A 91 -12.60 1.67 -2.27
CA LEU A 91 -13.56 2.38 -3.11
C LEU A 91 -13.18 3.87 -3.15
N ASP A 92 -12.84 4.42 -2.00
CA ASP A 92 -12.43 5.81 -1.84
C ASP A 92 -11.08 6.07 -2.55
N LEU A 93 -10.07 5.21 -2.37
CA LEU A 93 -8.77 5.33 -3.06
C LEU A 93 -8.90 5.28 -4.58
N LYS A 94 -9.78 4.40 -5.08
CA LYS A 94 -10.09 4.25 -6.50
C LYS A 94 -10.83 5.48 -7.05
N ASP A 95 -11.84 5.96 -6.33
CA ASP A 95 -12.65 7.12 -6.74
C ASP A 95 -11.82 8.41 -6.77
N ASN A 96 -10.74 8.46 -5.97
CA ASN A 96 -9.78 9.55 -5.91
C ASN A 96 -8.48 9.29 -6.70
N GLY A 97 -8.46 8.24 -7.54
CA GLY A 97 -7.48 8.07 -8.60
C GLY A 97 -6.16 7.39 -8.22
N VAL A 98 -6.02 6.75 -7.06
CA VAL A 98 -4.86 5.88 -6.80
C VAL A 98 -4.89 4.69 -7.76
N ASP A 99 -3.74 4.37 -8.35
CA ASP A 99 -3.64 3.22 -9.24
C ASP A 99 -3.93 1.94 -8.45
N LEU A 100 -4.79 1.08 -8.99
CA LEU A 100 -5.10 -0.24 -8.42
C LEU A 100 -3.82 -1.04 -8.19
N PHE A 101 -2.77 -0.85 -9.00
CA PHE A 101 -1.50 -1.55 -8.80
C PHE A 101 -0.76 -1.13 -7.52
N GLU A 102 -0.85 0.14 -7.12
CA GLU A 102 -0.25 0.65 -5.88
C GLU A 102 -1.06 0.17 -4.67
N VAL A 103 -2.39 0.23 -4.76
CA VAL A 103 -3.30 -0.33 -3.73
C VAL A 103 -3.08 -1.84 -3.56
N LEU A 104 -2.92 -2.58 -4.66
CA LEU A 104 -2.65 -4.02 -4.63
C LEU A 104 -1.26 -4.33 -4.06
N ALA A 105 -0.26 -3.48 -4.29
CA ALA A 105 1.07 -3.62 -3.72
C ALA A 105 1.04 -3.40 -2.19
N THR A 106 0.35 -2.34 -1.74
CA THR A 106 0.12 -2.07 -0.32
C THR A 106 -0.68 -3.19 0.34
N GLU A 107 -1.72 -3.71 -0.32
CA GLU A 107 -2.51 -4.86 0.15
C GLU A 107 -1.64 -6.11 0.29
N THR A 108 -0.79 -6.39 -0.71
CA THR A 108 0.10 -7.55 -0.67
C THR A 108 1.09 -7.44 0.49
N LYS A 109 1.68 -6.26 0.69
CA LYS A 109 2.63 -6.01 1.78
C LYS A 109 1.96 -6.14 3.14
N TRP A 110 0.81 -5.48 3.35
CA TRP A 110 0.05 -5.59 4.60
C TRP A 110 -0.40 -7.02 4.90
N LYS A 111 -0.83 -7.75 3.87
CA LYS A 111 -1.23 -9.15 3.98
C LYS A 111 -0.05 -10.06 4.35
N ASP A 112 1.12 -9.83 3.76
CA ASP A 112 2.31 -10.61 4.09
C ASP A 112 2.83 -10.25 5.50
N GLU A 113 2.78 -8.98 5.91
CA GLU A 113 3.13 -8.55 7.29
C GLU A 113 2.19 -9.14 8.35
N THR A 114 0.87 -9.16 8.10
CA THR A 114 -0.11 -9.76 9.01
C THR A 114 0.05 -11.29 9.06
N PHE A 115 0.38 -11.94 7.95
CA PHE A 115 0.73 -13.36 7.92
C PHE A 115 1.99 -13.67 8.71
N ASP A 116 3.06 -12.91 8.51
CA ASP A 116 4.32 -13.07 9.22
C ASP A 116 4.13 -12.86 10.73
N TYR A 117 3.29 -11.90 11.11
CA TYR A 117 2.95 -11.67 12.50
C TYR A 117 2.19 -12.84 13.12
N ILE A 118 1.20 -13.42 12.43
CA ILE A 118 0.49 -14.62 12.91
C ILE A 118 1.47 -15.80 13.05
N VAL A 119 2.37 -16.01 12.08
CA VAL A 119 3.38 -17.08 12.15
C VAL A 119 4.29 -16.86 13.35
N HIS A 120 4.76 -15.63 13.55
CA HIS A 120 5.62 -15.29 14.68
C HIS A 120 4.95 -15.57 16.03
N LEU A 121 3.69 -15.15 16.22
CA LEU A 121 2.96 -15.43 17.45
C LEU A 121 2.76 -16.95 17.68
N LYS A 122 2.52 -17.72 16.62
CA LYS A 122 2.45 -19.18 16.73
C LYS A 122 3.79 -19.83 17.11
N GLU A 123 4.90 -19.26 16.66
CA GLU A 123 6.24 -19.72 17.01
C GLU A 123 6.60 -19.39 18.47
N GLU A 124 6.13 -18.26 18.98
CA GLU A 124 6.25 -17.89 20.39
C GLU A 124 5.31 -18.72 21.31
N GLY A 125 4.37 -19.47 20.74
CA GLY A 125 3.50 -20.38 21.47
C GLY A 125 2.25 -19.73 22.05
N TRP A 126 1.84 -18.57 21.53
CA TRP A 126 0.57 -17.95 21.90
C TRP A 126 -0.62 -18.83 21.48
N ASP A 127 -1.64 -18.89 22.32
CA ASP A 127 -2.89 -19.58 22.00
C ASP A 127 -3.77 -18.77 21.04
N GLU A 128 -4.75 -19.42 20.43
CA GLU A 128 -5.60 -18.82 19.39
C GLU A 128 -6.34 -17.56 19.87
N THR A 129 -6.75 -17.52 21.13
CA THR A 129 -7.46 -16.37 21.74
C THR A 129 -6.51 -15.19 21.87
N SER A 130 -5.32 -15.42 22.42
CA SER A 130 -4.28 -14.40 22.55
C SER A 130 -3.80 -13.88 21.20
N ILE A 131 -3.77 -14.73 20.17
CA ILE A 131 -3.46 -14.30 18.80
C ILE A 131 -4.54 -13.35 18.28
N ASN A 132 -5.82 -13.67 18.48
CA ASN A 132 -6.93 -12.80 18.04
C ASN A 132 -6.87 -11.43 18.75
N GLU A 133 -6.64 -11.41 20.07
CA GLU A 133 -6.50 -10.16 20.84
C GLU A 133 -5.33 -9.30 20.34
N LYS A 134 -4.19 -9.92 20.00
CA LYS A 134 -3.01 -9.20 19.47
C LYS A 134 -3.22 -8.70 18.05
N MET A 135 -3.96 -9.43 17.22
CA MET A 135 -4.32 -9.01 15.86
C MET A 135 -5.24 -7.79 15.89
N GLU A 136 -6.22 -7.79 16.78
CA GLU A 136 -7.11 -6.65 17.00
C GLU A 136 -6.34 -5.44 17.54
N ALA A 137 -5.50 -5.64 18.57
CA ALA A 137 -4.74 -4.55 19.17
C ALA A 137 -3.68 -3.92 18.25
N THR A 138 -3.07 -4.71 17.35
CA THR A 138 -1.96 -4.24 16.50
C THR A 138 -2.42 -3.73 15.14
N TYR A 139 -3.47 -4.35 14.58
CA TYR A 139 -3.90 -4.11 13.21
C TYR A 139 -5.41 -3.80 13.08
N GLY A 140 -6.17 -3.78 14.17
CA GLY A 140 -7.63 -3.56 14.13
C GLY A 140 -8.41 -4.72 13.50
N ILE A 141 -7.79 -5.90 13.38
CA ILE A 141 -8.38 -7.06 12.69
C ILE A 141 -9.24 -7.85 13.67
N THR A 142 -10.51 -8.04 13.34
CA THR A 142 -11.46 -8.78 14.19
C THR A 142 -11.14 -10.28 14.26
N GLU A 143 -11.72 -10.99 15.22
CA GLU A 143 -11.57 -12.45 15.33
C GLU A 143 -11.94 -13.19 14.03
N ASN A 144 -13.06 -12.84 13.41
CA ASN A 144 -13.52 -13.47 12.17
C ASN A 144 -12.54 -13.24 11.00
N GLU A 145 -11.99 -12.03 10.87
CA GLU A 145 -10.99 -11.73 9.86
C GLU A 145 -9.67 -12.45 10.14
N THR A 146 -9.30 -12.57 11.41
CA THR A 146 -8.13 -13.35 11.84
C THR A 146 -8.29 -14.83 11.48
N GLU A 147 -9.48 -15.42 11.63
CA GLU A 147 -9.76 -16.78 11.18
C GLU A 147 -9.63 -16.95 9.66
N ILE A 148 -10.11 -15.97 8.89
CA ILE A 148 -9.95 -15.95 7.43
C ILE A 148 -8.46 -15.91 7.06
N LEU A 149 -7.68 -15.03 7.70
CA LEU A 149 -6.23 -14.93 7.47
C LEU A 149 -5.52 -16.24 7.83
N LYS A 150 -5.85 -16.86 8.96
CA LYS A 150 -5.33 -18.19 9.36
C LYS A 150 -5.66 -19.27 8.34
N SER A 151 -6.88 -19.27 7.80
CA SER A 151 -7.30 -20.21 6.76
C SER A 151 -6.52 -20.01 5.45
N GLN A 152 -6.32 -18.76 5.04
CA GLN A 152 -5.51 -18.43 3.87
C GLN A 152 -4.03 -18.80 4.07
N LEU A 153 -3.47 -18.53 5.24
CA LEU A 153 -2.11 -18.91 5.63
C LEU A 153 -1.92 -20.43 5.53
N LYS A 154 -2.87 -21.21 6.06
CA LYS A 154 -2.86 -22.67 5.97
C LYS A 154 -2.94 -23.16 4.53
N SER A 155 -3.69 -22.46 3.67
CA SER A 155 -3.76 -22.74 2.24
C SER A 155 -2.44 -22.45 1.52
N LYS A 156 -1.83 -21.27 1.76
CA LYS A 156 -0.47 -20.92 1.28
C LYS A 156 0.55 -21.96 1.74
N GLY A 157 0.49 -22.39 3.00
CA GLY A 157 1.35 -23.44 3.54
C GLY A 157 1.20 -24.77 2.81
N LYS A 158 -0.03 -25.21 2.50
CA LYS A 158 -0.27 -26.41 1.66
C LYS A 158 0.31 -26.26 0.26
N GLN A 159 0.13 -25.11 -0.39
CA GLN A 159 0.70 -24.85 -1.72
C GLN A 159 2.24 -24.90 -1.69
N ASN A 160 2.85 -24.27 -0.69
CA ASN A 160 4.30 -24.30 -0.49
C ASN A 160 4.83 -25.72 -0.30
N LEU A 161 4.15 -26.56 0.49
CA LEU A 161 4.49 -27.97 0.62
C LEU A 161 4.40 -28.71 -0.73
N ILE A 162 3.32 -28.54 -1.48
CA ILE A 162 3.13 -29.21 -2.78
C ILE A 162 4.22 -28.81 -3.76
N ILE A 163 4.51 -27.51 -3.89
CA ILE A 163 5.55 -26.98 -4.77
C ILE A 163 6.92 -27.53 -4.34
N GLY A 164 7.23 -27.43 -3.04
CA GLY A 164 8.51 -27.89 -2.49
C GLY A 164 8.76 -29.38 -2.72
N TYR A 165 7.78 -30.24 -2.41
CA TYR A 165 7.90 -31.68 -2.68
C TYR A 165 7.99 -31.98 -4.18
N SER A 166 7.24 -31.27 -5.02
CA SER A 166 7.30 -31.47 -6.48
C SER A 166 8.71 -31.17 -7.01
N ILE A 167 9.32 -30.06 -6.55
CA ILE A 167 10.70 -29.72 -6.90
C ILE A 167 11.64 -30.84 -6.44
N VAL A 168 11.60 -31.24 -5.16
CA VAL A 168 12.50 -32.28 -4.64
C VAL A 168 12.36 -33.60 -5.39
N VAL A 169 11.14 -34.04 -5.72
CA VAL A 169 10.91 -35.29 -6.48
C VAL A 169 11.47 -35.19 -7.90
N ILE A 170 11.20 -34.10 -8.61
CA ILE A 170 11.75 -33.87 -9.98
C ILE A 170 13.28 -33.89 -9.93
N MET A 171 13.86 -33.27 -8.91
CA MET A 171 15.30 -33.19 -8.74
C MET A 171 15.94 -34.54 -8.45
N ILE A 172 15.31 -35.39 -7.64
CA ILE A 172 15.75 -36.77 -7.41
C ILE A 172 15.72 -37.57 -8.71
N LEU A 173 14.64 -37.45 -9.50
CA LEU A 173 14.52 -38.13 -10.80
C LEU A 173 15.59 -37.65 -11.80
N PHE A 174 15.88 -36.35 -11.82
CA PHE A 174 16.89 -35.78 -12.71
C PHE A 174 18.31 -36.19 -12.29
N ALA A 175 18.57 -36.24 -10.99
CA ALA A 175 19.82 -36.72 -10.41
C ALA A 175 20.10 -38.18 -10.80
N THR A 176 19.09 -39.06 -10.64
CA THR A 176 19.24 -40.49 -10.97
C THR A 176 19.46 -40.72 -12.47
N ALA A 177 18.74 -39.98 -13.32
CA ALA A 177 18.95 -40.02 -14.77
C ALA A 177 20.35 -39.52 -15.17
N SER A 178 20.82 -38.43 -14.56
CA SER A 178 22.15 -37.86 -14.83
C SER A 178 23.27 -38.83 -14.43
N PHE A 179 23.14 -39.51 -13.29
CA PHE A 179 24.09 -40.54 -12.88
C PHE A 179 24.12 -41.73 -13.84
N ALA A 180 22.98 -42.16 -14.36
CA ALA A 180 22.90 -43.29 -15.29
C ALA A 180 23.64 -43.03 -16.61
N VAL A 181 23.80 -41.77 -17.03
CA VAL A 181 24.54 -41.37 -18.24
C VAL A 181 25.96 -40.87 -17.94
N GLY A 182 26.45 -41.00 -16.71
CA GLY A 182 27.80 -40.55 -16.32
C GLY A 182 27.97 -39.04 -16.20
N GLY A 183 26.88 -38.29 -16.07
CA GLY A 183 26.88 -36.84 -15.87
C GLY A 183 27.20 -36.43 -14.43
N GLY A 184 27.67 -35.19 -14.25
CA GLY A 184 27.90 -34.57 -12.94
C GLY A 184 26.75 -33.66 -12.50
N PHE A 185 26.76 -33.26 -11.23
CA PHE A 185 25.81 -32.28 -10.70
C PHE A 185 26.23 -30.84 -11.03
N GLY A 186 25.39 -30.14 -11.78
CA GLY A 186 25.55 -28.70 -11.95
C GLY A 186 25.18 -27.92 -10.69
N ILE A 187 25.78 -26.75 -10.50
CA ILE A 187 25.47 -25.82 -9.39
C ILE A 187 23.97 -25.45 -9.37
N GLY A 188 23.33 -25.34 -10.53
CA GLY A 188 21.90 -25.10 -10.63
C GLY A 188 21.04 -26.18 -9.95
N LEU A 189 21.50 -27.43 -9.95
CA LEU A 189 20.80 -28.54 -9.32
C LEU A 189 20.79 -28.42 -7.79
N VAL A 190 21.92 -27.98 -7.22
CA VAL A 190 22.04 -27.74 -5.78
C VAL A 190 21.14 -26.58 -5.37
N LEU A 191 21.13 -25.48 -6.14
CA LEU A 191 20.31 -24.30 -5.86
C LEU A 191 18.81 -24.63 -5.87
N LEU A 192 18.34 -25.34 -6.90
CA LEU A 192 16.93 -25.74 -7.00
C LEU A 192 16.50 -26.67 -5.87
N THR A 193 17.38 -27.58 -5.43
CA THR A 193 17.12 -28.42 -4.26
C THR A 193 16.98 -27.57 -3.00
N GLY A 194 17.84 -26.56 -2.82
CA GLY A 194 17.72 -25.59 -1.73
C GLY A 194 16.38 -24.83 -1.73
N VAL A 195 15.92 -24.38 -2.91
CA VAL A 195 14.60 -23.74 -3.05
C VAL A 195 13.46 -24.69 -2.68
N GLY A 196 13.54 -25.96 -3.10
CA GLY A 196 12.56 -26.98 -2.74
C GLY A 196 12.48 -27.21 -1.23
N VAL A 197 13.62 -27.36 -0.56
CA VAL A 197 13.70 -27.54 0.90
C VAL A 197 13.17 -26.31 1.64
N TRP A 198 13.54 -25.10 1.20
CA TRP A 198 13.05 -23.86 1.80
C TRP A 198 11.52 -23.74 1.69
N ARG A 199 10.95 -24.05 0.52
CA ARG A 199 9.48 -24.08 0.33
C ARG A 199 8.79 -25.10 1.23
N ILE A 200 9.40 -26.25 1.49
CA ILE A 200 8.88 -27.24 2.43
C ILE A 200 8.87 -26.68 3.86
N ALA A 201 10.00 -26.10 4.30
CA ALA A 201 10.13 -25.54 5.65
C ALA A 201 9.10 -24.42 5.89
N GLU A 202 8.99 -23.49 4.94
CA GLU A 202 8.03 -22.39 4.99
C GLU A 202 6.58 -22.91 4.97
N GLY A 203 6.32 -23.94 4.18
CA GLY A 203 5.01 -24.61 4.14
C GLY A 203 4.58 -25.21 5.47
N TYR A 204 5.51 -25.75 6.27
CA TYR A 204 5.22 -26.25 7.61
C TYR A 204 4.95 -25.12 8.61
N ARG A 205 5.73 -24.03 8.56
CA ARG A 205 5.54 -22.86 9.43
C ARG A 205 4.15 -22.23 9.25
N GLN A 206 3.73 -22.05 8.01
CA GLN A 206 2.46 -21.42 7.66
C GLN A 206 1.23 -22.34 7.88
N ARG A 207 1.43 -23.67 7.83
CA ARG A 207 0.33 -24.64 7.99
C ARG A 207 -0.03 -24.92 9.46
N LYS A 208 0.96 -24.80 10.35
CA LYS A 208 0.79 -24.99 11.79
C LYS A 208 -0.16 -23.96 12.35
#